data_AF-A0A950BNY7-F1
#
_entry.id   AF-A0A950BNY7-F1
#
_cell.length_a   1.000
_cell.length_b   1.000
_cell.length_c   1.000
_cell.angle_alpha   90.00
_cell.angle_beta   90.00
_cell.angle_gamma   90.00
#
_symmetry.space_group_name_H-M   'P 1'
#
loop_
_entity.id
_entity.type
_entity.pdbx_description
1 polymer ?
#
loop_
_entity_poly.entity_id
_entity_poly.type
_entity_poly.pdbx_seq_one_letter_code
_entity_poly.pdbx_strand_id
1 'polypeptide(L)' 'MAVRDSRTASKIAGYSEAVHKFLQTGDESKLRTFRRLRIKDAAGNPIKLLTDKQELMRLGSAGVLSFESLYARVA' A
#
# COMPACT_ATOMS: atom_id res chain seq x y z
N MET A 1 1.73 16.51 -10.80
CA MET A 1 1.33 17.22 -9.55
C MET A 1 1.65 16.32 -8.37
N ALA A 2 2.63 16.73 -7.56
CA ALA A 2 3.19 15.92 -6.48
C ALA A 2 2.24 15.88 -5.28
N VAL A 3 1.91 14.65 -4.86
CA VAL A 3 1.51 14.22 -3.50
C VAL A 3 1.14 15.38 -2.57
N ARG A 4 -0.06 15.96 -2.77
CA ARG A 4 -0.50 17.18 -2.06
C ARG A 4 -0.83 16.99 -0.57
N ASP A 5 -0.61 15.79 -0.03
CA ASP A 5 -0.68 15.51 1.39
C ASP A 5 0.56 14.73 1.81
N SER A 6 1.58 15.43 2.30
CA SER A 6 2.80 14.85 2.88
C SER A 6 2.46 13.77 3.93
N ARG A 7 1.34 13.95 4.66
CA ARG A 7 0.79 12.96 5.60
C ARG A 7 0.31 11.67 4.95
N THR A 8 -0.27 11.74 3.75
CA THR A 8 -0.69 10.56 2.98
C THR A 8 0.54 9.86 2.41
N ALA A 9 1.54 10.60 1.95
CA ALA A 9 2.83 10.07 1.49
C ALA A 9 3.49 9.20 2.56
N SER A 10 3.60 9.70 3.79
CA SER A 10 4.20 8.96 4.91
C SER A 10 3.43 7.68 5.27
N LYS A 11 2.09 7.71 5.22
CA LYS A 11 1.27 6.53 5.48
C LYS A 11 1.45 5.45 4.41
N ILE A 12 1.55 5.86 3.14
CA ILE A 12 1.78 4.94 2.03
C ILE A 12 3.20 4.36 2.12
N ALA A 13 4.20 5.18 2.43
CA ALA A 13 5.57 4.71 2.62
C ALA A 13 5.65 3.65 3.75
N GLY A 14 5.01 3.91 4.89
CA GLY A 14 4.95 2.94 5.99
C GLY A 14 4.19 1.65 5.63
N TYR A 15 3.12 1.76 4.83
CA TYR A 15 2.41 0.59 4.31
C TYR A 15 3.29 -0.22 3.34
N SER A 16 4.01 0.44 2.45
CA SER A 16 4.91 -0.24 1.50
C SER A 16 6.05 -0.96 2.22
N GLU A 17 6.62 -0.37 3.27
CA GLU A 17 7.63 -1.04 4.09
C GLU A 17 7.04 -2.29 4.79
N ALA A 18 5.80 -2.19 5.30
CA ALA A 18 5.12 -3.32 5.92
C ALA A 18 4.84 -4.46 4.92
N VAL A 19 4.42 -4.13 3.70
CA VAL A 19 4.24 -5.12 2.61
C VAL A 19 5.56 -5.76 2.23
N HIS A 20 6.62 -4.97 2.06
CA HIS A 20 7.93 -5.50 1.70
C HIS A 20 8.47 -6.45 2.79
N LYS A 21 8.32 -6.07 4.07
CA LYS A 21 8.69 -6.92 5.20
C LYS A 21 7.85 -8.19 5.25
N PHE A 22 6.54 -8.10 5.01
CA PHE A 22 5.67 -9.28 4.91
C PHE A 22 6.12 -10.22 3.78
N LEU A 23 6.47 -9.70 2.61
CA LEU A 23 6.95 -10.52 1.50
C LEU A 23 8.31 -11.16 1.79
N GLN A 24 9.19 -10.50 2.56
CA GLN A 24 10.50 -11.04 2.94
C GLN A 24 10.45 -12.04 4.10
N THR A 25 9.64 -11.78 5.13
CA THR A 25 9.67 -12.53 6.40
C THR A 25 8.39 -13.29 6.71
N GLY A 26 7.31 -13.07 5.95
CA GLY A 26 5.97 -13.58 6.25
C GLY A 26 5.26 -12.88 7.42
N ASP A 27 5.85 -11.83 8.01
CA ASP A 27 5.30 -11.17 9.20
C ASP A 27 4.16 -10.21 8.85
N GLU A 28 2.94 -10.59 9.23
CA GLU A 28 1.73 -9.81 9.00
C GLU A 28 1.39 -8.80 10.10
N SER A 29 2.16 -8.78 11.19
CA SER A 29 1.84 -7.99 12.38
C SER A 29 1.72 -6.51 12.05
N LYS A 30 2.62 -5.99 11.21
CA LYS A 30 2.58 -4.60 10.73
C LYS A 30 1.40 -4.34 9.80
N LEU A 31 0.97 -5.32 8.98
CA LEU A 31 -0.16 -5.18 8.06
C LEU A 31 -1.49 -5.01 8.80
N ARG A 32 -1.67 -5.60 9.98
CA ARG A 32 -2.90 -5.46 10.78
C ARG A 32 -3.21 -4.02 11.15
N THR A 33 -2.19 -3.19 11.37
CA THR A 33 -2.34 -1.76 11.67
C THR A 33 -2.94 -1.00 10.48
N PHE A 34 -2.65 -1.44 9.25
CA PHE A 34 -3.14 -0.81 8.02
C PHE A 34 -4.51 -1.34 7.57
N ARG A 35 -5.00 -2.46 8.13
CA ARG A 35 -6.26 -3.11 7.72
C ARG A 35 -7.50 -2.22 7.87
N ARG A 36 -7.47 -1.31 8.84
CA ARG A 36 -8.57 -0.35 9.10
C ARG A 36 -8.26 1.06 8.57
N LEU A 37 -7.05 1.28 8.05
CA LEU A 37 -6.65 2.58 7.53
C LEU A 37 -7.25 2.80 6.15
N ARG A 38 -7.79 4.00 5.97
CA ARG A 38 -8.21 4.54 4.68
C ARG A 38 -7.30 5.71 4.36
N ILE A 39 -6.81 5.74 3.13
CA ILE A 39 -6.04 6.86 2.58
C ILE A 39 -6.90 7.57 1.54
N LYS A 40 -6.63 8.84 1.27
CA LYS A 40 -7.24 9.53 0.14
C LYS A 40 -6.36 9.34 -1.10
N ASP A 41 -6.99 9.05 -2.22
CA ASP A 41 -6.34 9.05 -3.53
C ASP A 41 -6.03 10.49 -3.98
N ALA A 42 -5.39 10.67 -5.14
CA ALA A 42 -5.07 11.99 -5.67
C ALA A 42 -6.33 12.81 -6.06
N ALA A 43 -7.45 12.12 -6.31
CA ALA A 43 -8.76 12.72 -6.55
C ALA A 43 -9.56 12.99 -5.25
N GLY A 44 -9.00 12.66 -4.08
CA GLY A 44 -9.63 12.83 -2.78
C GLY A 44 -10.56 11.68 -2.33
N ASN A 45 -10.68 10.61 -3.11
CA ASN A 45 -11.52 9.48 -2.79
C ASN A 45 -10.89 8.58 -1.71
N PRO A 46 -11.67 8.10 -0.73
CA PRO A 46 -11.15 7.20 0.28
C PRO A 46 -10.90 5.80 -0.31
N ILE A 47 -9.63 5.40 -0.38
CA ILE A 47 -9.22 4.04 -0.74
C ILE A 47 -8.88 3.25 0.53
N LYS A 48 -9.31 1.99 0.55
CA LYS A 48 -8.93 1.04 1.60
C LYS A 48 -7.60 0.40 1.22
N LEU A 49 -6.64 0.39 2.16
CA LEU A 49 -5.36 -0.27 1.92
C LEU A 49 -5.55 -1.80 1.84
N LEU A 50 -4.93 -2.42 0.85
CA LEU A 50 -4.97 -3.87 0.67
C LEU A 50 -4.08 -4.54 1.71
N THR A 51 -4.65 -5.24 2.68
CA THR A 51 -3.88 -6.00 3.68
C THR A 51 -4.14 -7.49 3.60
N ASP A 52 -4.83 -7.93 2.55
CA ASP A 52 -5.09 -9.34 2.32
C ASP A 52 -3.80 -10.02 1.87
N LYS A 53 -3.40 -11.06 2.59
CA LYS A 53 -2.12 -11.75 2.37
C LYS A 53 -2.08 -12.47 1.04
N GLN A 54 -3.18 -13.11 0.64
CA GLN A 54 -3.23 -13.83 -0.63
C GLN A 54 -3.17 -12.88 -1.80
N GLU A 55 -3.87 -11.76 -1.71
CA GLU A 55 -3.84 -10.75 -2.76
C GLU A 55 -2.49 -10.03 -2.82
N LEU A 56 -1.86 -9.73 -1.67
CA LEU A 56 -0.50 -9.16 -1.63
C LEU A 56 0.54 -10.10 -2.26
N MET A 57 0.49 -11.40 -1.95
CA MET A 57 1.35 -12.39 -2.58
C MET A 57 1.08 -12.49 -4.08
N ARG A 58 -0.19 -12.45 -4.51
CA ARG A 58 -0.56 -12.51 -5.92
C ARG A 58 0.00 -11.32 -6.71
N LEU A 59 -0.14 -10.11 -6.17
CA LEU A 59 0.41 -8.90 -6.78
C LEU A 59 1.95 -8.85 -6.73
N GLY A 60 2.54 -9.42 -5.68
CA GLY A 60 4.00 -9.52 -5.50
C GLY A 60 4.62 -10.48 -6.50
N SER A 61 4.08 -11.69 -6.59
CA SER A 61 4.52 -12.72 -7.53
C SER A 61 4.28 -12.34 -8.99
N ALA A 62 3.30 -11.48 -9.28
CA ALA A 62 3.07 -10.97 -10.63
C ALA A 62 4.13 -9.94 -11.08
N GLY A 63 5.04 -9.49 -10.20
CA GLY A 63 5.93 -8.36 -10.47
C GLY A 63 5.20 -7.02 -10.62
N VAL A 64 3.89 -7.01 -10.39
CA VAL A 64 2.99 -5.86 -10.49
C VAL A 64 3.02 -5.01 -9.22
N LEU A 65 3.64 -5.48 -8.14
CA LEU A 65 4.02 -4.63 -7.00
C LEU A 65 5.31 -3.84 -7.29
N SER A 66 5.36 -3.14 -8.43
CA SER A 66 6.27 -2.01 -8.55
C SER A 66 5.64 -0.84 -7.81
N PHE A 67 6.45 -0.08 -7.06
CA PHE A 67 6.00 1.08 -6.27
C PHE A 67 5.04 1.94 -7.11
N GLU A 68 5.40 2.19 -8.38
CA GLU A 68 4.59 2.89 -9.39
C GLU A 68 3.22 2.28 -9.67
N SER A 69 3.04 0.96 -9.65
CA SER A 69 1.74 0.32 -9.95
C SER A 69 0.72 0.52 -8.83
N LEU A 70 1.17 0.65 -7.58
CA LEU A 70 0.33 1.09 -6.46
C LEU A 70 -0.15 2.54 -6.65
N TYR A 71 0.62 3.38 -7.35
CA TYR A 71 0.26 4.77 -7.68
C TYR A 71 -0.43 4.92 -9.05
N ALA A 72 -0.22 4.00 -10.00
CA ALA A 72 -0.71 4.13 -11.37
C ALA A 72 -2.23 3.98 -11.48
N ARG A 73 -2.86 3.33 -10.50
CA ARG A 73 -4.33 3.30 -10.39
C ARG A 73 -4.93 4.61 -9.84
N VAL A 74 -4.09 5.62 -9.61
CA VAL A 74 -4.45 6.93 -9.06
C VAL A 74 -4.28 8.05 -10.11
N ALA A 75 -3.88 7.72 -11.34
CA ALA A 75 -3.77 8.65 -12.47
C ALA A 75 -4.99 8.57 -13.40
#